data_AF-A0A7C5M177-F1
#
_entry.id   AF-A0A7C5M177-F1
#
_cell.length_a   1.000
_cell.length_b   1.000
_cell.length_c   1.000
_cell.angle_alpha   90.00
_cell.angle_beta   90.00
_cell.angle_gamma   90.00
#
_symmetry.space_group_name_H-M   'P 1'
#
loop_
_entity.id
_entity.type
_entity.pdbx_description
1 polymer ?
#
loop_
_entity_poly.entity_id
_entity_poly.type
_entity_poly.pdbx_seq_one_letter_code
_entity_poly.pdbx_strand_id
1 'polypeptide(L)'
;RLVRFERFLTVIGEYRDPHELSTYYLKELSGIGFLLDGARTLLEDLLDRGHRLCLITNGLKEVQRSRIAAARMEPYFEAIVISDEIGTAKPHAGFFQYAFSAIGHPDKEKVVVVGDSLSSDIQGGNNFGLATCWFNPDGRDNITAHRPDYEIKNLEEILPIVGF
;
A
#
# COMPACT_ATOMS: atom_id res chain seq x y z
N ARG A 1 -13.69 -9.89 8.30
CA ARG A 1 -14.40 -8.75 7.66
C ARG A 1 -15.52 -8.20 8.54
N LEU A 2 -16.52 -9.02 8.90
CA LEU A 2 -17.67 -8.60 9.73
C LEU A 2 -17.32 -8.33 11.19
N VAL A 3 -16.44 -9.15 11.76
CA VAL A 3 -16.00 -9.08 13.18
C VAL A 3 -15.56 -7.69 13.64
N ARG A 4 -14.92 -6.88 12.79
CA ARG A 4 -14.51 -5.53 13.18
C ARG A 4 -15.70 -4.59 13.41
N PHE A 5 -16.77 -4.76 12.62
CA PHE A 5 -17.99 -3.97 12.75
C PHE A 5 -18.83 -4.46 13.92
N GLU A 6 -18.90 -5.77 14.17
CA GLU A 6 -19.48 -6.33 15.39
C GLU A 6 -18.80 -5.78 16.65
N ARG A 7 -17.46 -5.82 16.69
CA ARG A 7 -16.67 -5.27 17.80
C ARG A 7 -16.88 -3.77 17.97
N PHE A 8 -16.88 -3.02 16.86
CA PHE A 8 -17.13 -1.59 16.89
C PHE A 8 -18.51 -1.26 17.46
N LEU A 9 -19.57 -1.89 16.95
CA LEU A 9 -20.95 -1.74 17.44
C LEU A 9 -21.08 -2.10 18.92
N THR A 10 -20.42 -3.18 19.35
CA THR A 10 -20.35 -3.58 20.76
C THR A 10 -19.71 -2.51 21.63
N VAL A 11 -18.59 -1.92 21.20
CA VAL A 11 -17.85 -0.90 21.96
C VAL A 11 -18.65 0.39 22.11
N ILE A 12 -19.40 0.79 21.07
CA ILE A 12 -20.21 2.02 21.12
C ILE A 12 -21.61 1.79 21.70
N GLY A 13 -21.97 0.55 22.05
CA GLY A 13 -23.27 0.20 22.63
C GLY A 13 -24.44 0.28 21.65
N GLU A 14 -24.19 0.16 20.34
CA GLU A 14 -25.23 0.20 19.29
C GLU A 14 -25.64 -1.21 18.86
N TYR A 15 -26.95 -1.43 18.76
CA TYR A 15 -27.53 -2.70 18.31
C TYR A 15 -28.05 -2.54 16.88
N ARG A 16 -27.13 -2.63 15.91
CA ARG A 16 -27.42 -2.59 14.46
C ARG A 16 -26.88 -3.83 13.77
N ASP A 17 -27.34 -4.09 12.55
CA ASP A 17 -26.78 -5.17 11.75
C ASP A 17 -25.33 -4.83 11.32
N PRO A 18 -24.31 -5.59 11.76
CA PRO A 18 -22.94 -5.39 11.33
C PRO A 18 -22.75 -5.58 9.82
N HIS A 19 -23.60 -6.36 9.15
CA HIS A 19 -23.55 -6.53 7.70
C HIS A 19 -24.00 -5.27 6.97
N GLU A 20 -25.09 -4.65 7.42
CA GLU A 20 -25.58 -3.39 6.86
C GLU A 20 -24.53 -2.28 7.04
N LEU A 21 -23.97 -2.14 8.25
CA LEU A 21 -22.90 -1.18 8.52
C LEU A 21 -21.66 -1.46 7.66
N SER A 22 -21.23 -2.72 7.55
CA SER A 22 -20.10 -3.08 6.70
C SER A 22 -20.36 -2.75 5.23
N THR A 23 -21.57 -2.98 4.75
CA THR A 23 -21.94 -2.73 3.35
C THR A 23 -21.94 -1.24 3.06
N TYR A 24 -22.58 -0.46 3.94
CA TYR A 24 -22.61 1.00 3.83
C TYR A 24 -21.20 1.60 3.90
N TYR A 25 -20.40 1.21 4.89
CA TYR A 25 -19.02 1.69 5.04
C TYR A 25 -18.18 1.42 3.78
N LEU A 26 -18.24 0.20 3.22
CA LEU A 26 -17.44 -0.14 2.04
C LEU A 26 -17.90 0.60 0.80
N LYS A 27 -19.21 0.85 0.65
CA LYS A 27 -19.75 1.66 -0.43
C LYS A 27 -19.20 3.08 -0.38
N GLU A 28 -19.28 3.73 0.79
CA GLU A 28 -18.77 5.09 0.97
C GLU A 28 -17.24 5.14 0.79
N LEU A 29 -16.51 4.19 1.37
CA LEU A 29 -15.05 4.12 1.26
C LEU A 29 -14.58 3.93 -0.19
N SER A 30 -15.32 3.17 -1.00
CA SER A 30 -14.98 2.93 -2.41
C SER A 30 -15.01 4.20 -3.26
N GLY A 31 -15.81 5.20 -2.86
CA GLY A 31 -15.89 6.50 -3.55
C GLY A 31 -14.77 7.48 -3.19
N ILE A 32 -13.91 7.13 -2.23
CA ILE A 32 -12.91 8.07 -1.66
C ILE A 32 -11.53 7.84 -2.27
N GLY A 33 -11.13 8.74 -3.17
CA GLY A 33 -9.83 8.76 -3.85
C GLY A 33 -8.91 9.90 -3.42
N PHE A 34 -8.87 10.28 -2.13
CA PHE A 34 -7.95 11.33 -1.67
C PHE A 34 -6.50 10.88 -1.77
N LEU A 35 -5.67 11.76 -2.34
CA LEU A 35 -4.23 11.61 -2.41
C LEU A 35 -3.58 12.35 -1.24
N LEU A 36 -2.43 11.84 -0.80
CA LEU A 36 -1.53 12.62 0.05
C LEU A 36 -1.00 13.82 -0.75
N ASP A 37 -0.72 14.90 -0.05
CA ASP A 37 -0.12 16.09 -0.64
C ASP A 37 1.21 15.72 -1.31
N GLY A 38 1.42 16.21 -2.54
CA GLY A 38 2.61 15.92 -3.34
C GLY A 38 2.65 14.51 -3.98
N ALA A 39 1.71 13.60 -3.69
CA ALA A 39 1.78 12.23 -4.21
C ALA A 39 1.75 12.18 -5.74
N ARG A 40 0.91 13.00 -6.38
CA ARG A 40 0.82 13.06 -7.85
C ARG A 40 2.13 13.56 -8.47
N THR A 41 2.63 14.68 -7.95
CA THR A 41 3.90 15.27 -8.39
C THR A 41 5.06 14.29 -8.24
N LEU A 42 5.12 13.57 -7.11
CA LEU A 42 6.14 12.54 -6.93
C LEU A 42 6.05 11.43 -7.99
N LEU A 43 4.84 10.92 -8.28
CA LEU A 43 4.67 9.87 -9.29
C LEU A 43 5.09 10.36 -10.68
N GLU A 44 4.72 11.59 -11.03
CA GLU A 44 5.13 12.24 -12.28
C GLU A 44 6.64 12.38 -12.36
N ASP A 45 7.26 12.95 -11.32
CA ASP A 45 8.71 13.08 -11.22
C ASP A 45 9.38 11.73 -11.42
N LEU A 46 8.98 10.69 -10.67
CA LEU A 46 9.56 9.34 -10.76
C LEU A 46 9.48 8.74 -12.17
N LEU A 47 8.37 8.94 -12.88
CA LEU A 47 8.24 8.46 -14.26
C LEU A 47 9.11 9.26 -15.23
N ASP A 48 9.18 10.59 -15.08
CA ASP A 48 10.08 11.44 -15.85
C ASP A 48 11.55 11.07 -15.61
N ARG A 49 11.86 10.52 -14.42
CA ARG A 49 13.18 9.96 -14.10
C ARG A 49 13.48 8.62 -14.76
N GLY A 50 12.49 8.01 -15.41
CA GLY A 50 12.59 6.68 -15.99
C GLY A 50 12.42 5.54 -14.98
N HIS A 51 11.92 5.80 -13.77
CA HIS A 51 11.56 4.73 -12.85
C HIS A 51 10.29 4.02 -13.31
N ARG A 52 10.19 2.75 -12.95
CA ARG A 52 9.01 1.92 -13.16
C ARG A 52 8.27 1.78 -11.85
N LEU A 53 6.95 1.92 -11.86
CA LEU A 53 6.15 1.94 -10.66
C LEU A 53 5.18 0.75 -10.64
N CYS A 54 5.09 0.09 -9.48
CA CYS A 54 4.13 -0.97 -9.20
C CYS A 54 3.35 -0.62 -7.93
N LEU A 55 2.01 -0.59 -8.01
CA LEU A 55 1.17 -0.41 -6.84
C LEU A 55 0.88 -1.76 -6.20
N ILE A 56 1.17 -1.89 -4.91
CA ILE A 56 0.90 -3.10 -4.12
C ILE A 56 0.01 -2.79 -2.91
N THR A 57 -1.13 -3.49 -2.76
CA THR A 57 -2.06 -3.21 -1.67
C THR A 57 -2.74 -4.46 -1.11
N ASN A 58 -2.95 -4.44 0.21
CA ASN A 58 -3.83 -5.38 0.88
C ASN A 58 -5.21 -4.73 0.99
N GLY A 59 -6.25 -5.37 0.45
CA GLY A 59 -7.60 -4.82 0.50
C GLY A 59 -8.53 -5.54 -0.46
N LEU A 60 -9.83 -5.26 -0.30
CA LEU A 60 -10.87 -5.82 -1.17
C LEU A 60 -10.72 -5.24 -2.57
N LYS A 61 -10.84 -6.10 -3.59
CA LYS A 61 -10.71 -5.72 -4.99
C LYS A 61 -11.58 -4.51 -5.35
N GLU A 62 -12.87 -4.56 -5.02
CA GLU A 62 -13.83 -3.54 -5.44
C GLU A 62 -13.50 -2.18 -4.83
N VAL A 63 -13.07 -2.17 -3.56
CA VAL A 63 -12.68 -0.94 -2.86
C VAL A 63 -11.39 -0.38 -3.46
N GLN A 64 -10.35 -1.21 -3.58
CA GLN A 64 -9.05 -0.74 -4.04
C GLN A 64 -9.10 -0.26 -5.49
N ARG A 65 -9.73 -1.02 -6.40
CA ARG A 65 -9.92 -0.61 -7.80
C ARG A 65 -10.72 0.69 -7.90
N SER A 66 -11.83 0.82 -7.16
CA SER A 66 -12.65 2.04 -7.19
C SER A 66 -11.88 3.28 -6.69
N ARG A 67 -11.10 3.14 -5.60
CA ARG A 67 -10.33 4.25 -5.04
C ARG A 67 -9.19 4.70 -5.95
N ILE A 68 -8.48 3.75 -6.58
CA ILE A 68 -7.43 4.05 -7.56
C ILE A 68 -8.03 4.81 -8.75
N ALA A 69 -9.19 4.35 -9.26
CA ALA A 69 -9.89 5.00 -10.37
C ALA A 69 -10.39 6.40 -10.01
N ALA A 70 -10.95 6.57 -8.82
CA ALA A 70 -11.38 7.87 -8.31
C ALA A 70 -10.20 8.85 -8.20
N ALA A 71 -9.02 8.36 -7.82
CA ALA A 71 -7.79 9.14 -7.74
C ALA A 71 -7.08 9.34 -9.10
N ARG A 72 -7.53 8.63 -10.15
CA ARG A 72 -6.91 8.57 -11.50
C ARG A 72 -5.44 8.17 -11.45
N MET A 73 -5.15 7.13 -10.67
CA MET A 73 -3.79 6.70 -10.41
C MET A 73 -3.29 5.61 -11.37
N GLU A 74 -4.18 4.95 -12.10
CA GLU A 74 -3.84 3.83 -12.99
C GLU A 74 -2.72 4.14 -13.99
N PRO A 75 -2.69 5.30 -14.66
CA PRO A 75 -1.68 5.58 -15.68
C PRO A 75 -0.24 5.63 -15.14
N TYR A 76 -0.06 5.78 -13.83
CA TYR A 76 1.28 5.89 -13.25
C TYR A 76 1.95 4.53 -13.02
N PHE A 77 1.20 3.43 -13.02
CA PHE A 77 1.72 2.12 -12.62
C PHE A 77 1.71 1.13 -13.77
N GLU A 78 2.84 0.45 -13.97
CA GLU A 78 2.95 -0.66 -14.90
C GLU A 78 2.11 -1.86 -14.45
N ALA A 79 2.03 -2.06 -13.13
CA ALA A 79 1.23 -3.11 -12.52
C ALA A 79 0.53 -2.62 -11.24
N ILE A 80 -0.68 -3.13 -11.02
CA ILE A 80 -1.48 -2.90 -9.82
C ILE A 80 -1.86 -4.26 -9.26
N VAL A 81 -1.34 -4.58 -8.07
CA VAL A 81 -1.50 -5.88 -7.42
C VAL A 81 -2.29 -5.71 -6.13
N ILE A 82 -3.45 -6.37 -6.08
CA ILE A 82 -4.37 -6.31 -4.96
C ILE A 82 -4.48 -7.71 -4.36
N SER A 83 -4.29 -7.84 -3.04
CA SER A 83 -4.24 -9.14 -2.35
C SER A 83 -5.44 -10.03 -2.61
N ASP A 84 -6.63 -9.42 -2.66
CA ASP A 84 -7.91 -10.12 -2.86
C ASP A 84 -8.05 -10.71 -4.27
N GLU A 85 -7.36 -10.15 -5.27
CA GLU A 85 -7.35 -10.67 -6.64
C GLU A 85 -6.47 -11.92 -6.78
N ILE A 86 -5.49 -12.11 -5.90
CA ILE A 86 -4.47 -13.16 -6.02
C ILE A 86 -4.50 -14.19 -4.88
N GLY A 87 -5.34 -14.00 -3.87
CA GLY A 87 -5.52 -14.95 -2.76
C GLY A 87 -4.36 -15.02 -1.76
N THR A 88 -3.40 -14.10 -1.85
CA THR A 88 -2.28 -13.94 -0.90
C THR A 88 -2.11 -12.46 -0.58
N ALA A 89 -1.54 -12.13 0.58
CA ALA A 89 -1.41 -10.77 1.08
C ALA A 89 -0.01 -10.49 1.61
N LYS A 90 0.41 -9.22 1.60
CA LYS A 90 1.60 -8.77 2.35
C LYS A 90 1.42 -9.14 3.83
N PRO A 91 2.45 -9.62 4.56
CA PRO A 91 3.87 -9.71 4.19
C PRO A 91 4.31 -11.05 3.57
N HIS A 92 3.39 -11.89 3.07
CA HIS A 92 3.73 -13.21 2.55
C HIS A 92 4.56 -13.10 1.27
N ALA A 93 5.65 -13.87 1.18
CA ALA A 93 6.55 -13.86 0.01
C ALA A 93 5.83 -14.16 -1.31
N GLY A 94 4.76 -14.98 -1.30
CA GLY A 94 3.96 -15.26 -2.50
C GLY A 94 3.30 -14.01 -3.10
N PHE A 95 2.92 -13.02 -2.27
CA PHE A 95 2.41 -11.74 -2.76
C PHE A 95 3.49 -10.97 -3.52
N PHE A 96 4.68 -10.84 -2.93
CA PHE A 96 5.80 -10.12 -3.54
C PHE A 96 6.33 -10.85 -4.78
N GLN A 97 6.35 -12.18 -4.79
CA GLN A 97 6.68 -12.98 -5.96
C GLN A 97 5.73 -12.68 -7.14
N TYR A 98 4.43 -12.61 -6.89
CA TYR A 98 3.45 -12.25 -7.92
C TYR A 98 3.68 -10.83 -8.44
N ALA A 99 3.84 -9.85 -7.52
CA ALA A 99 4.08 -8.46 -7.90
C ALA A 99 5.38 -8.28 -8.71
N PHE A 100 6.45 -8.97 -8.31
CA PHE A 100 7.74 -8.94 -8.99
C PHE A 100 7.66 -9.56 -10.40
N SER A 101 6.86 -10.61 -10.56
CA SER A 101 6.58 -11.22 -11.86
C SER A 101 5.75 -10.32 -12.78
N ALA A 102 4.78 -9.60 -12.22
CA ALA A 102 3.94 -8.66 -12.96
C ALA A 102 4.72 -7.50 -13.61
N ILE A 103 5.91 -7.19 -13.08
CA ILE A 103 6.85 -6.19 -13.64
C ILE A 103 8.09 -6.86 -14.29
N GLY A 104 7.99 -8.13 -14.68
CA GLY A 104 9.01 -8.80 -15.49
C GLY A 104 10.31 -9.15 -14.77
N HIS A 105 10.27 -9.38 -13.46
CA HIS A 105 11.42 -9.83 -12.64
C HIS A 105 12.67 -8.93 -12.79
N PRO A 106 12.58 -7.64 -12.39
CA PRO A 106 13.73 -6.74 -12.43
C PRO A 106 14.87 -7.22 -11.51
N ASP A 107 15.99 -6.52 -11.55
CA ASP A 107 17.05 -6.74 -10.56
C ASP A 107 16.57 -6.30 -9.17
N LYS A 108 16.67 -7.19 -8.17
CA LYS A 108 16.21 -6.93 -6.80
C LYS A 108 16.95 -5.75 -6.17
N GLU A 109 18.22 -5.56 -6.50
CA GLU A 109 19.04 -4.44 -5.98
C GLU A 109 18.53 -3.08 -6.46
N LYS A 110 17.69 -3.05 -7.50
CA LYS A 110 17.11 -1.83 -8.10
C LYS A 110 15.65 -1.61 -7.73
N VAL A 111 15.12 -2.36 -6.76
CA VAL A 111 13.72 -2.27 -6.35
C VAL A 111 13.64 -1.90 -4.87
N VAL A 112 12.87 -0.84 -4.60
CA VAL A 112 12.50 -0.43 -3.24
C VAL A 112 11.00 -0.60 -3.03
N VAL A 113 10.62 -1.16 -1.89
CA VAL A 113 9.23 -1.19 -1.41
C VAL A 113 9.01 0.01 -0.52
N VAL A 114 8.10 0.90 -0.92
CA VAL A 114 7.71 2.09 -0.12
C VAL A 114 6.33 1.84 0.49
N GLY A 115 6.19 2.03 1.80
CA GLY A 115 4.91 1.85 2.49
C GLY A 115 4.93 2.31 3.95
N ASP A 116 3.74 2.43 4.54
CA ASP A 116 3.55 2.95 5.90
C ASP A 116 3.46 1.84 6.96
N SER A 117 3.27 0.58 6.54
CA SER A 117 3.09 -0.55 7.44
C SER A 117 4.39 -1.33 7.66
N LEU A 118 4.94 -1.25 8.88
CA LEU A 118 6.09 -2.05 9.30
C LEU A 118 5.84 -3.57 9.15
N SER A 119 4.64 -4.05 9.49
CA SER A 119 4.31 -5.48 9.49
C SER A 119 3.86 -6.01 8.12
N SER A 120 3.47 -5.15 7.18
CA SER A 120 3.03 -5.59 5.86
C SER A 120 4.05 -5.24 4.79
N ASP A 121 4.42 -3.97 4.68
CA ASP A 121 5.27 -3.46 3.60
C ASP A 121 6.74 -3.75 3.89
N ILE A 122 7.21 -3.30 5.07
CA ILE A 122 8.63 -3.42 5.44
C ILE A 122 8.98 -4.88 5.71
N GLN A 123 8.22 -5.58 6.55
CA GLN A 123 8.42 -7.00 6.76
C GLN A 123 8.32 -7.79 5.44
N GLY A 124 7.37 -7.44 4.58
CA GLY A 124 7.17 -8.13 3.31
C GLY A 124 8.33 -7.94 2.32
N GLY A 125 8.80 -6.72 2.15
CA GLY A 125 9.99 -6.41 1.34
C GLY A 125 11.24 -7.11 1.87
N ASN A 126 11.47 -7.05 3.19
CA ASN A 126 12.59 -7.72 3.84
C ASN A 126 12.55 -9.24 3.65
N ASN A 127 11.39 -9.87 3.85
CA ASN A 127 11.20 -11.31 3.65
C ASN A 127 11.49 -11.73 2.20
N PHE A 128 11.23 -10.83 1.23
CA PHE A 128 11.48 -11.10 -0.18
C PHE A 128 12.88 -10.66 -0.64
N GLY A 129 13.67 -10.01 0.21
CA GLY A 129 15.02 -9.51 -0.08
C GLY A 129 15.02 -8.28 -1.00
N LEU A 130 14.09 -7.35 -0.78
CA LEU A 130 14.07 -6.03 -1.44
C LEU A 130 14.45 -4.94 -0.45
N ALA A 131 15.00 -3.84 -0.95
CA ALA A 131 15.17 -2.64 -0.14
C ALA A 131 13.79 -2.11 0.30
N THR A 132 13.71 -1.51 1.48
CA THR A 132 12.46 -1.02 2.06
C THR A 132 12.59 0.40 2.56
N CYS A 133 11.57 1.21 2.29
CA CYS A 133 11.46 2.59 2.73
C CYS A 133 10.16 2.78 3.52
N TRP A 134 10.29 3.10 4.80
CA TRP A 134 9.15 3.33 5.68
C TRP A 134 8.69 4.78 5.60
N PHE A 135 7.45 4.98 5.16
CA PHE A 135 6.79 6.27 5.21
C PHE A 135 6.17 6.51 6.59
N ASN A 136 6.76 7.42 7.35
CA ASN A 136 6.43 7.68 8.75
C ASN A 136 6.23 9.20 9.01
N PRO A 137 5.20 9.83 8.41
CA PRO A 137 4.97 11.27 8.52
C PRO A 137 4.80 11.73 9.97
N ASP A 138 4.21 10.88 10.81
CA ASP A 138 3.94 11.17 12.22
C ASP A 138 5.16 10.94 13.14
N GLY A 139 6.29 10.45 12.60
CA GLY A 139 7.51 10.19 13.38
C GLY A 139 7.31 9.16 14.51
N ARG A 140 6.52 8.11 14.24
CA ARG A 140 6.25 7.03 15.20
C ARG A 140 7.53 6.27 15.53
N ASP A 141 7.69 5.87 16.79
CA ASP A 141 8.79 5.00 17.19
C ASP A 141 8.63 3.60 16.58
N ASN A 142 9.71 3.07 16.01
CA ASN A 142 9.75 1.67 15.60
C ASN A 142 10.09 0.76 16.80
N ILE A 143 9.05 0.32 17.50
CA ILE A 143 9.16 -0.64 18.62
C ILE A 143 9.16 -2.11 18.16
N THR A 144 9.27 -2.37 16.86
CA THR A 144 9.20 -3.72 16.28
C THR A 144 10.59 -4.25 15.91
N ALA A 145 10.66 -5.53 15.55
CA ALA A 145 11.88 -6.12 15.00
C ALA A 145 12.06 -5.83 13.50
N HIS A 146 11.07 -5.23 12.83
CA HIS A 146 11.11 -4.95 11.40
C HIS A 146 12.00 -3.74 11.15
N ARG A 147 13.12 -3.94 10.44
CA ARG A 147 14.08 -2.87 10.15
C ARG A 147 13.90 -2.39 8.72
N PRO A 148 13.41 -1.17 8.49
CA PRO A 148 13.47 -0.57 7.16
C PRO A 148 14.90 -0.16 6.84
N ASP A 149 15.26 -0.18 5.55
CA ASP A 149 16.57 0.33 5.09
C ASP A 149 16.58 1.87 5.11
N TYR A 150 15.42 2.48 4.84
CA TYR A 150 15.22 3.91 4.83
C TYR A 150 13.95 4.30 5.57
N GLU A 151 13.92 5.50 6.14
CA GLU A 151 12.72 6.11 6.71
C GLU A 151 12.58 7.51 6.15
N ILE A 152 11.36 7.86 5.74
CA ILE A 152 11.01 9.18 5.20
C ILE A 152 9.79 9.74 5.92
N LYS A 153 9.75 11.07 6.09
CA LYS A 153 8.58 11.75 6.66
C LYS A 153 7.70 12.36 5.59
N ASN A 154 8.31 12.83 4.51
CA ASN A 154 7.64 13.39 3.35
C ASN A 154 7.90 12.52 2.13
N LEU A 155 6.92 12.48 1.21
CA LEU A 155 7.00 11.66 0.01
C LEU A 155 8.20 12.03 -0.87
N GLU A 156 8.55 13.32 -0.97
CA GLU A 156 9.68 13.82 -1.77
C GLU A 156 11.05 13.29 -1.31
N GLU A 157 11.19 12.88 -0.04
CA GLU A 157 12.45 12.35 0.49
C GLU A 157 12.82 11.00 -0.13
N ILE A 158 11.92 10.35 -0.88
CA ILE A 158 12.24 9.16 -1.66
C ILE A 158 13.17 9.46 -2.84
N LEU A 159 13.10 10.67 -3.42
CA LEU A 159 13.84 11.04 -4.63
C LEU A 159 15.36 10.87 -4.47
N PRO A 160 16.02 11.36 -3.40
CA PRO A 160 17.45 11.11 -3.19
C PRO A 160 17.79 9.65 -2.88
N ILE A 161 16.83 8.83 -2.41
CA ILE A 161 17.04 7.41 -2.09
C ILE A 161 17.08 6.57 -3.37
N VAL A 162 16.11 6.79 -4.27
CA VAL A 162 16.05 6.04 -5.55
C VAL A 162 16.99 6.60 -6.61
N GLY A 163 17.47 7.83 -6.40
CA GLY A 163 18.55 8.45 -7.15
C GLY A 163 18.24 8.73 -8.62
N PHE A 164 19.18 9.43 -9.23
CA PHE A 164 19.43 9.52 -10.66
C PHE A 164 20.90 9.18 -10.88
#